data_AF-A0A2Z4MCR7-F1
#
_entry.id   AF-A0A2Z4MCR7-F1
#
_cell.length_a   1.000
_cell.length_b   1.000
_cell.length_c   1.000
_cell.angle_alpha   90.00
_cell.angle_beta   90.00
_cell.angle_gamma   90.00
#
_symmetry.space_group_name_H-M   'P 1'
#
loop_
_entity.id
_entity.type
_entity.pdbx_description
1 polymer ?
#
loop_
_entity_poly.entity_id
_entity_poly.type
_entity_poly.pdbx_seq_one_letter_code
_entity_poly.pdbx_strand_id
1 'polypeptide(L)'
;MNKTEMKNELPPNFEELKKAANRTSNWRERLEAVEELGQWKHEQTIQLLTRIVENDTVYKVQETAFHKLKAFGVGVRLPAQKKGDLIKGATKALVRIKKSLPKDHTFEEFKEKLQKMRSDIYDTYEGEKGTDFDQWLENTWASL
;
A
#
# COMPACT_ATOMS: atom_id res chain seq x y z
N MET A 1 19.13 5.63 -24.65
CA MET A 1 18.61 5.74 -23.26
C MET A 1 18.23 7.19 -23.05
N ASN A 2 16.94 7.50 -23.01
CA ASN A 2 16.48 8.85 -22.73
C ASN A 2 16.75 9.15 -21.26
N LYS A 3 17.65 10.12 -21.01
CA LYS A 3 17.84 10.71 -19.69
C LYS A 3 16.55 11.47 -19.41
N THR A 4 15.62 10.89 -18.65
CA THR A 4 14.48 11.66 -18.14
C THR A 4 15.07 12.79 -17.29
N GLU A 5 14.89 14.03 -17.74
CA GLU A 5 15.35 15.20 -16.99
C GLU A 5 14.57 15.24 -15.67
N MET A 6 15.26 14.91 -14.57
CA MET A 6 14.68 15.01 -13.23
C MET A 6 14.54 16.48 -12.88
N LYS A 7 13.35 16.88 -12.46
CA LYS A 7 13.06 18.26 -12.04
C LYS A 7 13.59 18.45 -10.63
N ASN A 8 14.28 19.56 -10.36
CA ASN A 8 14.82 19.84 -9.02
C ASN A 8 13.91 20.77 -8.19
N GLU A 9 12.76 21.16 -8.74
CA GLU A 9 11.76 21.96 -8.05
C GLU A 9 10.73 21.07 -7.34
N LEU A 10 9.95 21.68 -6.43
CA LEU A 10 8.82 21.01 -5.81
C LEU A 10 7.69 20.83 -6.84
N PRO A 11 7.02 19.66 -6.91
CA PRO A 11 5.85 19.51 -7.77
C PRO A 11 4.77 20.55 -7.43
N PRO A 12 4.17 21.23 -8.42
CA PRO A 12 3.10 22.19 -8.18
C PRO A 12 1.90 21.62 -7.40
N ASN A 13 1.64 20.32 -7.57
CA ASN A 13 0.58 19.56 -6.90
C ASN A 13 1.09 18.73 -5.71
N PHE A 14 2.22 19.11 -5.09
CA PHE A 14 2.86 18.32 -4.03
C PHE A 14 1.92 17.96 -2.88
N GLU A 15 1.04 18.87 -2.44
CA GLU A 15 0.10 18.58 -1.35
C GLU A 15 -0.95 17.52 -1.73
N GLU A 16 -1.34 17.43 -3.00
CA GLU A 16 -2.23 16.39 -3.49
C GLU A 16 -1.52 15.04 -3.55
N LEU A 17 -0.29 15.03 -4.10
CA LEU A 17 0.56 13.84 -4.14
C LEU A 17 0.86 13.31 -2.74
N LYS A 18 1.14 14.21 -1.78
CA LYS A 18 1.35 13.84 -0.38
C LYS A 18 0.11 13.22 0.24
N LYS A 19 -1.09 13.75 -0.03
CA LYS A 19 -2.35 13.13 0.43
C LYS A 19 -2.57 11.75 -0.20
N ALA A 20 -2.34 11.62 -1.50
CA ALA A 20 -2.47 10.36 -2.23
C ALA A 20 -1.48 9.31 -1.69
N ALA A 21 -0.21 9.68 -1.52
CA ALA A 21 0.83 8.81 -0.98
C ALA A 21 0.60 8.36 0.47
N ASN A 22 -0.24 9.06 1.25
CA ASN A 22 -0.61 8.68 2.61
C ASN A 22 -2.01 8.03 2.71
N ARG A 23 -2.67 7.73 1.58
CA ARG A 23 -4.01 7.13 1.57
C ARG A 23 -3.94 5.67 2.00
N THR A 24 -4.36 5.37 3.23
CA THR A 24 -4.30 4.01 3.81
C THR A 24 -5.25 2.99 3.16
N SER A 25 -6.25 3.45 2.41
CA SER A 25 -7.29 2.60 1.82
C SER A 25 -7.11 2.32 0.33
N ASN A 26 -6.02 2.82 -0.29
CA ASN A 26 -5.77 2.62 -1.72
C ASN A 26 -4.28 2.63 -2.04
N TRP A 27 -3.67 1.45 -2.10
CA TRP A 27 -2.26 1.26 -2.40
C TRP A 27 -1.93 1.59 -3.86
N ARG A 28 -2.90 1.52 -4.78
CA ARG A 28 -2.71 1.91 -6.18
C ARG A 28 -2.54 3.42 -6.29
N GLU A 29 -3.38 4.20 -5.60
CA GLU A 29 -3.18 5.65 -5.48
C GLU A 29 -1.83 5.99 -4.83
N ARG A 30 -1.43 5.25 -3.78
CA ARG A 30 -0.10 5.45 -3.18
C ARG A 30 1.02 5.15 -4.17
N LEU A 31 0.90 4.07 -4.94
CA LEU A 31 1.88 3.68 -5.96
C LEU A 31 1.99 4.74 -7.07
N GLU A 32 0.86 5.21 -7.60
CA GLU A 32 0.82 6.28 -8.60
C GLU A 32 1.45 7.57 -8.08
N ALA A 33 1.15 7.95 -6.83
CA ALA A 33 1.77 9.11 -6.20
C ALA A 33 3.28 8.96 -6.06
N VAL A 34 3.78 7.77 -5.69
CA VAL A 34 5.22 7.47 -5.62
C VAL A 34 5.87 7.58 -7.00
N GLU A 35 5.23 7.07 -8.05
CA GLU A 35 5.71 7.16 -9.42
C GLU A 35 5.89 8.62 -9.88
N GLU A 36 4.88 9.46 -9.59
CA GLU A 36 4.89 10.88 -9.91
C GLU A 36 5.92 11.65 -9.08
N LEU A 37 5.94 11.47 -7.75
CA LEU A 37 6.95 12.07 -6.85
C LEU A 37 8.38 11.71 -7.28
N GLY A 38 8.57 10.51 -7.84
CA GLY A 38 9.83 10.01 -8.37
C GLY A 38 10.38 10.78 -9.59
N GLN A 39 9.64 11.73 -10.16
CA GLN A 39 10.12 12.61 -11.24
C GLN A 39 10.74 13.91 -10.72
N TRP A 40 10.57 14.22 -9.44
CA TRP A 40 10.93 15.49 -8.83
C TRP A 40 11.97 15.26 -7.74
N LYS A 41 13.24 15.53 -8.03
CA LYS A 41 14.35 15.45 -7.09
C LYS A 41 14.41 16.72 -6.23
N HIS A 42 13.52 16.79 -5.26
CA HIS A 42 13.43 17.87 -4.28
C HIS A 42 13.54 17.32 -2.85
N GLU A 43 13.96 18.12 -1.89
CA GLU A 43 14.16 17.65 -0.52
C GLU A 43 12.88 17.06 0.09
N GLN A 44 11.74 17.73 -0.09
CA GLN A 44 10.46 17.28 0.44
C GLN A 44 9.95 15.98 -0.19
N THR A 45 10.21 15.76 -1.50
CA THR A 45 9.84 14.52 -2.18
C THR A 45 10.75 13.38 -1.73
N ILE A 46 12.06 13.62 -1.58
CA ILE A 46 13.02 12.66 -1.02
C ILE A 46 12.61 12.23 0.39
N GLN A 47 12.26 13.20 1.27
CA GLN A 47 11.82 12.89 2.63
C GLN A 47 10.55 12.04 2.64
N LEU A 48 9.57 12.38 1.79
CA LEU A 48 8.32 11.61 1.69
C LEU A 48 8.55 10.19 1.18
N LEU A 49 9.29 10.03 0.07
CA LEU A 49 9.64 8.72 -0.48
C LEU A 49 10.43 7.87 0.53
N THR A 50 11.32 8.48 1.31
CA THR A 50 12.10 7.76 2.34
C THR A 50 11.18 7.19 3.41
N ARG A 51 10.20 7.97 3.88
CA ARG A 51 9.18 7.48 4.83
C ARG A 51 8.34 6.36 4.23
N ILE A 52 8.02 6.41 2.94
CA ILE A 52 7.24 5.37 2.25
C ILE A 52 8.02 4.05 2.19
N VAL A 53 9.31 4.10 1.83
CA VAL A 53 10.19 2.91 1.87
C VAL A 53 10.15 2.23 3.23
N GLU A 54 10.16 3.00 4.31
CA GLU A 54 10.21 2.46 5.67
C GLU A 54 8.85 1.96 6.20
N ASN A 55 7.76 2.62 5.81
CA ASN A 55 6.49 2.51 6.55
C ASN A 55 5.29 2.02 5.73
N ASP A 56 5.34 1.99 4.40
CA ASP A 56 4.19 1.50 3.64
C ASP A 56 3.86 0.06 4.01
N THR A 57 2.58 -0.30 4.02
CA THR A 57 2.16 -1.66 4.34
C THR A 57 2.29 -2.61 3.15
N VAL A 58 2.38 -2.08 1.93
CA VAL A 58 2.51 -2.82 0.69
C VAL A 58 3.94 -2.71 0.17
N TYR A 59 4.63 -3.85 0.10
CA TYR A 59 6.02 -4.00 -0.30
C TYR A 59 6.28 -3.45 -1.69
N LYS A 60 5.34 -3.64 -2.64
CA LYS A 60 5.46 -3.06 -3.99
C LYS A 60 5.58 -1.53 -3.95
N VAL A 61 4.86 -0.86 -3.06
CA VAL A 61 4.95 0.60 -2.90
C VAL A 61 6.31 0.99 -2.28
N GLN A 62 6.79 0.22 -1.29
CA GLN A 62 8.13 0.40 -0.71
C GLN A 62 9.23 0.26 -1.77
N GLU A 63 9.16 -0.80 -2.58
CA GLU A 63 10.13 -1.12 -3.61
C GLU A 63 10.18 -0.06 -4.70
N THR A 64 9.02 0.41 -5.18
CA THR A 64 8.98 1.51 -6.15
C THR A 64 9.61 2.78 -5.58
N ALA A 65 9.27 3.18 -4.36
CA ALA A 65 9.86 4.36 -3.72
C ALA A 65 11.37 4.22 -3.54
N PHE A 66 11.85 3.02 -3.20
CA PHE A 66 13.27 2.70 -3.11
C PHE A 66 13.98 2.91 -4.45
N HIS A 67 13.42 2.40 -5.55
CA HIS A 67 14.01 2.59 -6.88
C HIS A 67 14.06 4.05 -7.31
N LYS A 68 13.04 4.85 -6.99
CA LYS A 68 13.05 6.31 -7.24
C LYS A 68 14.17 7.00 -6.46
N LEU A 69 14.31 6.70 -5.17
CA LEU A 69 15.38 7.25 -4.34
C LEU A 69 16.78 6.84 -4.81
N LYS A 70 16.94 5.59 -5.27
CA LYS A 70 18.20 5.13 -5.88
C LYS A 70 18.53 5.90 -7.15
N ALA A 71 17.53 6.20 -8.00
CA ALA A 71 17.72 7.03 -9.19
C ALA A 71 18.13 8.47 -8.84
N PHE A 72 17.68 8.99 -7.69
CA PHE A 72 18.13 10.29 -7.17
C PHE A 72 19.57 10.28 -6.61
N GLY A 73 20.17 9.09 -6.44
CA GLY A 73 21.47 8.92 -5.79
C GLY A 73 21.39 8.92 -4.26
N VAL A 74 20.20 8.72 -3.68
CA VAL A 74 20.00 8.68 -2.23
C VAL A 74 20.34 7.29 -1.69
N GLY A 75 21.15 7.25 -0.63
CA GLY A 75 21.54 6.01 0.06
C GLY A 75 20.44 5.50 0.99
N VAL A 76 19.49 4.75 0.46
CA VAL A 76 18.42 4.09 1.23
C VAL A 76 18.56 2.57 1.24
N ARG A 77 17.94 1.92 2.24
CA ARG A 77 17.84 0.46 2.35
C ARG A 77 16.37 0.06 2.19
N LEU A 78 16.11 -0.92 1.32
CA LEU A 78 14.79 -1.53 1.20
C LEU A 78 14.58 -2.49 2.38
N PRO A 79 13.48 -2.38 3.15
CA PRO A 79 13.14 -3.36 4.18
C PRO A 79 12.93 -4.75 3.60
N ALA A 80 13.04 -5.79 4.43
CA ALA A 80 12.65 -7.13 4.00
C ALA A 80 11.12 -7.22 3.87
N GLN A 81 10.63 -7.89 2.82
CA GLN A 81 9.21 -8.17 2.68
C GLN A 81 8.70 -8.97 3.89
N LYS A 82 7.63 -8.47 4.51
CA LYS A 82 7.01 -9.13 5.66
C LYS A 82 6.43 -10.47 5.24
N LYS A 83 6.61 -11.49 6.08
CA LYS A 83 6.02 -12.83 5.91
C LYS A 83 5.02 -13.08 7.04
N GLY A 84 3.95 -13.81 6.74
CA GLY A 84 2.89 -14.13 7.70
C GLY A 84 1.90 -12.97 7.87
N ASP A 85 1.61 -12.59 9.12
CA ASP A 85 0.67 -11.52 9.45
C ASP A 85 1.22 -10.15 9.00
N LEU A 86 0.69 -9.63 7.90
CA LEU A 86 1.09 -8.35 7.32
C LEU A 86 0.69 -7.16 8.21
N ILE A 87 -0.47 -7.30 8.86
CA ILE A 87 -1.00 -6.34 9.84
C ILE A 87 -1.23 -7.06 11.16
N LYS A 88 -0.66 -6.51 12.24
CA LYS A 88 -0.85 -7.02 13.60
C LYS A 88 -2.34 -7.07 13.94
N GLY A 89 -2.84 -8.27 14.27
CA GLY A 89 -4.24 -8.48 14.64
C GLY A 89 -5.23 -8.54 13.47
N ALA A 90 -4.75 -8.72 12.23
CA ALA A 90 -5.60 -8.90 11.06
C ALA A 90 -6.59 -10.05 11.25
N THR A 91 -6.11 -11.23 11.64
CA THR A 91 -6.94 -12.43 11.87
C THR A 91 -8.07 -12.17 12.87
N LYS A 92 -7.78 -11.51 13.99
CA LYS A 92 -8.79 -11.17 15.00
C LYS A 92 -9.86 -10.23 14.44
N ALA A 93 -9.47 -9.30 13.58
CA ALA A 93 -10.41 -8.40 12.92
C ALA A 93 -11.30 -9.14 11.92
N LEU A 94 -10.73 -10.03 11.11
CA LEU A 94 -11.47 -10.87 10.17
C LEU A 94 -12.52 -11.73 10.90
N VAL A 95 -12.15 -12.41 11.99
CA VAL A 95 -13.09 -13.16 12.85
C VAL A 95 -14.22 -12.26 13.35
N ARG A 96 -13.91 -11.06 13.84
CA ARG A 96 -14.92 -10.12 14.36
C ARG A 96 -15.89 -9.68 13.27
N ILE A 97 -15.40 -9.42 12.06
CA ILE A 97 -16.23 -9.02 10.92
C ILE A 97 -17.16 -10.17 10.53
N LYS A 98 -16.64 -11.40 10.40
CA LYS A 98 -17.46 -12.59 10.10
C LYS A 98 -18.56 -12.80 11.14
N LYS A 99 -18.24 -12.71 12.43
CA LYS A 99 -19.21 -12.83 13.53
C LYS A 99 -20.23 -11.70 13.60
N SER A 100 -20.00 -10.59 12.92
CA SER A 100 -20.93 -9.44 12.87
C SER A 100 -21.94 -9.52 11.73
N LEU A 101 -21.90 -10.59 10.94
CA LEU A 101 -22.81 -10.85 9.82
C LEU A 101 -23.82 -11.94 10.20
N PRO A 102 -24.97 -12.03 9.49
CA PRO A 102 -25.90 -13.15 9.62
C PRO A 102 -25.22 -14.51 9.46
N LYS A 103 -25.79 -15.58 10.02
CA LYS A 103 -25.17 -16.91 10.01
C LYS A 103 -24.95 -17.48 8.59
N ASP A 104 -25.83 -17.12 7.67
CA ASP A 104 -25.92 -17.54 6.28
C ASP A 104 -25.35 -16.50 5.29
N HIS A 105 -24.55 -15.55 5.78
CA HIS A 105 -23.88 -14.57 4.91
C HIS A 105 -23.00 -15.23 3.85
N THR A 106 -22.94 -14.57 2.71
CA THR A 106 -22.09 -14.92 1.57
C THR A 106 -20.67 -14.40 1.75
N PHE A 107 -19.75 -14.96 0.97
CA PHE A 107 -18.38 -14.44 0.86
C PHE A 107 -18.36 -12.96 0.44
N GLU A 108 -19.21 -12.57 -0.50
CA GLU A 108 -19.27 -11.19 -1.00
C GLU A 108 -19.72 -10.20 0.08
N GLU A 109 -20.70 -10.55 0.91
CA GLU A 109 -21.11 -9.70 2.05
C GLU A 109 -19.98 -9.57 3.08
N PHE A 110 -19.19 -10.62 3.29
CA PHE A 110 -17.99 -10.56 4.13
C PHE A 110 -16.92 -9.63 3.52
N LYS A 111 -16.61 -9.80 2.22
CA LYS A 111 -15.63 -9.00 1.49
C LYS A 111 -16.01 -7.53 1.49
N GLU A 112 -17.26 -7.20 1.19
CA GLU A 112 -17.78 -5.83 1.20
C GLU A 112 -17.69 -5.22 2.60
N LYS A 113 -18.09 -5.96 3.65
CA LYS A 113 -17.99 -5.47 5.02
C LYS A 113 -16.54 -5.30 5.47
N LEU A 114 -15.63 -6.19 5.04
CA LEU A 114 -14.19 -6.05 5.29
C LEU A 114 -13.66 -4.76 4.68
N GLN A 115 -13.96 -4.50 3.41
CA GLN A 115 -13.53 -3.30 2.70
C GLN A 115 -14.02 -2.03 3.40
N LYS A 116 -15.27 -2.01 3.88
CA LYS A 116 -15.86 -0.85 4.58
C LYS A 116 -15.30 -0.64 5.99
N MET A 117 -15.15 -1.72 6.76
CA MET A 117 -14.85 -1.64 8.20
C MET A 117 -13.35 -1.63 8.50
N ARG A 118 -12.54 -2.27 7.66
CA ARG A 118 -11.09 -2.43 7.82
C ARG A 118 -10.40 -2.35 6.46
N SER A 119 -10.59 -1.21 5.81
CA SER A 119 -9.95 -0.89 4.53
C SER A 119 -8.42 -0.99 4.59
N ASP A 120 -7.80 -0.75 5.74
CA ASP A 120 -6.37 -0.94 5.96
C ASP A 120 -5.92 -2.40 5.76
N ILE A 121 -6.71 -3.36 6.27
CA ILE A 121 -6.47 -4.80 6.06
C ILE A 121 -6.74 -5.15 4.61
N TYR A 122 -7.90 -4.75 4.09
CA TYR A 122 -8.28 -5.05 2.72
C TYR A 122 -7.20 -4.58 1.74
N ASP A 123 -6.81 -3.30 1.82
CA ASP A 123 -5.82 -2.66 0.98
C ASP A 123 -4.45 -3.35 1.04
N THR A 124 -3.97 -3.63 2.24
CA THR A 124 -2.65 -4.24 2.43
C THR A 124 -2.61 -5.65 1.86
N TYR A 125 -3.62 -6.48 2.13
CA TYR A 125 -3.64 -7.84 1.60
C TYR A 125 -3.93 -7.86 0.10
N GLU A 126 -4.75 -6.95 -0.43
CA GLU A 126 -4.94 -6.83 -1.87
C GLU A 126 -3.63 -6.47 -2.58
N GLY A 127 -2.88 -5.51 -2.04
CA GLY A 127 -1.57 -5.11 -2.58
C GLY A 127 -0.53 -6.24 -2.53
N GLU A 128 -0.48 -7.00 -1.43
CA GLU A 128 0.49 -8.09 -1.27
C GLU A 128 0.11 -9.38 -2.02
N LYS A 129 -1.19 -9.68 -2.18
CA LYS A 129 -1.67 -10.89 -2.85
C LYS A 129 -1.90 -10.69 -4.34
N GLY A 130 -2.16 -9.47 -4.79
CA GLY A 130 -2.41 -9.15 -6.19
C GLY A 130 -3.55 -9.99 -6.76
N THR A 131 -3.27 -10.75 -7.83
CA THR A 131 -4.27 -11.59 -8.52
C THR A 131 -4.84 -12.70 -7.63
N ASP A 132 -4.11 -13.12 -6.60
CA ASP A 132 -4.52 -14.20 -5.71
C ASP A 132 -5.35 -13.70 -4.52
N PHE A 133 -5.62 -12.39 -4.43
CA PHE A 133 -6.29 -11.78 -3.29
C PHE A 133 -7.66 -12.40 -3.02
N ASP A 134 -8.51 -12.51 -4.04
CA ASP A 134 -9.88 -13.00 -3.87
C ASP A 134 -9.90 -14.46 -3.42
N GLN A 135 -9.08 -15.30 -4.07
CA GLN A 135 -8.95 -16.70 -3.69
C GLN A 135 -8.39 -16.87 -2.27
N TRP A 136 -7.39 -16.08 -1.89
CA TRP A 136 -6.84 -16.09 -0.55
C TRP A 136 -7.88 -15.64 0.50
N LEU A 137 -8.63 -14.58 0.20
CA LEU A 137 -9.61 -14.03 1.13
C LEU A 137 -10.78 -14.99 1.31
N GLU A 138 -11.23 -15.66 0.26
CA GLU A 138 -12.29 -16.67 0.32
C GLU A 138 -11.86 -17.88 1.16
N ASN A 139 -10.66 -18.41 0.92
CA ASN A 139 -10.11 -19.51 1.72
C ASN A 139 -9.94 -19.11 3.19
N THR A 140 -9.48 -17.88 3.43
CA THR A 140 -9.38 -17.34 4.79
C THR A 140 -10.76 -17.29 5.42
N TRP A 141 -11.74 -16.66 4.77
CA TRP A 141 -13.13 -16.56 5.22
C TRP A 141 -13.73 -17.94 5.56
N ALA A 142 -13.54 -18.94 4.71
CA ALA A 142 -14.04 -20.30 4.93
C ALA A 142 -13.43 -20.95 6.19
N SER A 143 -12.19 -20.60 6.53
CA SER A 143 -11.45 -21.14 7.68
C SER A 143 -11.70 -20.44 9.04
N LEU A 144 -12.36 -19.27 9.05
CA LEU A 144 -12.65 -18.46 10.27
C LEU A 144 -13.83 -18.99 11.08
#